data_AF-A0A661NZB4-F1
#
_entry.id   AF-A0A661NZB4-F1
#
_cell.length_a   1.000
_cell.length_b   1.000
_cell.length_c   1.000
_cell.angle_alpha   90.00
_cell.angle_beta   90.00
_cell.angle_gamma   90.00
#
_symmetry.space_group_name_H-M   'P 1'
#
loop_
_entity.id
_entity.type
_entity.pdbx_description
1 polymer ?
#
loop_
_entity_poly.entity_id
_entity_poly.type
_entity_poly.pdbx_seq_one_letter_code
_entity_poly.pdbx_strand_id
1 'polypeptide(L)'
;MFTGLEYWLGLLLLAALGVLGASSVIVKKKPEAGELIDRLAKVSGWVGLVSALWGLWVLIGALRTLRVISVFPLHWLTMLATAAVLIGLGFIFGYGMVTTYLSAEARQKGEQLRRKLLGYQLVLGYVSLGLVAWWLLLRFVF
;
A
#
# COMPACT_ATOMS: atom_id res chain seq x y z
N MET A 1 -7.05 13.34 12.65
CA MET A 1 -5.60 13.37 12.91
C MET A 1 -5.20 11.95 13.26
N PHE A 2 -4.32 11.30 12.50
CA PHE A 2 -3.88 9.94 12.83
C PHE A 2 -3.25 9.95 14.23
N THR A 3 -3.68 9.04 15.08
CA THR A 3 -3.00 8.82 16.38
C THR A 3 -1.60 8.28 16.11
N GLY A 4 -0.66 8.50 17.04
CA GLY A 4 0.76 8.14 16.82
C GLY A 4 0.95 6.69 16.37
N LEU A 5 0.15 5.75 16.88
CA LEU A 5 0.18 4.35 16.48
C LEU A 5 -0.31 4.12 15.03
N GLU A 6 -1.43 4.74 14.64
CA GLU A 6 -1.99 4.60 13.28
C GLU A 6 -1.00 5.10 12.22
N TYR A 7 -0.27 6.16 12.54
CA TYR A 7 0.76 6.71 11.68
C TYR A 7 1.90 5.71 11.42
N TRP A 8 2.48 5.14 12.48
CA TRP A 8 3.57 4.18 12.36
C TRP A 8 3.13 2.89 11.67
N LEU A 9 1.92 2.42 11.94
CA LEU A 9 1.35 1.25 11.27
C LEU A 9 1.19 1.49 9.77
N GLY A 10 0.61 2.62 9.36
CA GLY A 10 0.47 2.96 7.94
C GLY A 10 1.82 3.05 7.22
N LEU A 11 2.83 3.60 7.90
CA LEU A 11 4.18 3.74 7.36
C LEU A 11 4.88 2.39 7.18
N LEU A 12 4.74 1.49 8.15
CA LEU A 12 5.27 0.12 8.04
C LEU A 12 4.60 -0.67 6.92
N LEU A 13 3.28 -0.55 6.77
CA LEU A 13 2.53 -1.20 5.69
C LEU A 13 2.94 -0.66 4.31
N LEU A 14 3.05 0.66 4.16
CA LEU A 14 3.55 1.28 2.93
C LEU A 14 4.99 0.83 2.61
N ALA A 15 5.86 0.76 3.61
CA ALA A 15 7.24 0.30 3.43
C ALA A 15 7.28 -1.16 2.98
N ALA A 16 6.53 -2.04 3.66
CA ALA A 16 6.45 -3.45 3.31
C ALA A 16 5.90 -3.67 1.89
N LEU A 17 4.79 -3.01 1.54
CA LEU A 17 4.22 -3.08 0.19
C LEU A 17 5.14 -2.47 -0.87
N GLY A 18 5.85 -1.38 -0.53
CA GLY A 18 6.81 -0.74 -1.42
C GLY A 18 7.99 -1.66 -1.76
N VAL A 19 8.57 -2.31 -0.74
CA VAL A 19 9.64 -3.30 -0.92
C VAL A 19 9.15 -4.50 -1.72
N LEU A 20 7.96 -5.03 -1.41
CA LEU A 20 7.37 -6.14 -2.18
C LEU A 20 7.07 -5.75 -3.63
N GLY A 21 6.53 -4.54 -3.85
CA GLY A 21 6.20 -3.99 -5.16
C GLY A 21 7.43 -3.76 -6.05
N ALA A 22 8.53 -3.29 -5.45
CA ALA A 22 9.80 -3.03 -6.12
C ALA A 22 10.82 -4.18 -5.99
N SER A 23 10.41 -5.33 -5.46
CA SER A 23 11.27 -6.48 -5.15
C SER A 23 12.15 -6.92 -6.33
N SER A 24 11.59 -7.01 -7.53
CA SER A 24 12.30 -7.41 -8.75
C SER A 24 13.49 -6.49 -9.09
N VAL A 25 13.37 -5.19 -8.80
CA VAL A 25 14.46 -4.23 -9.02
C VAL A 25 15.43 -4.22 -7.84
N ILE A 26 14.93 -4.36 -6.62
CA ILE A 26 15.77 -4.40 -5.41
C ILE A 26 16.70 -5.61 -5.46
N VAL A 27 16.18 -6.81 -5.69
CA VAL A 27 16.97 -8.05 -5.78
C VAL A 27 17.98 -7.98 -6.92
N LYS A 28 17.61 -7.38 -8.06
CA LYS A 28 18.54 -7.20 -9.20
C LYS A 28 19.72 -6.30 -8.85
N LYS A 29 19.52 -5.27 -8.02
CA LYS A 29 20.58 -4.31 -7.62
C LYS A 29 21.35 -4.75 -6.37
N LYS A 30 20.67 -5.46 -5.48
CA LYS A 30 21.14 -5.89 -4.15
C LYS A 30 20.71 -7.34 -3.93
N PRO A 31 21.45 -8.31 -4.51
CA PRO A 31 21.12 -9.72 -4.35
C PRO A 31 21.10 -10.16 -2.87
N GLU A 32 21.87 -9.49 -2.00
CA GLU A 32 21.88 -9.72 -0.55
C GLU A 32 20.52 -9.46 0.13
N ALA A 33 19.66 -8.64 -0.47
CA ALA A 33 18.31 -8.39 0.04
C ALA A 33 17.30 -9.49 -0.35
N GLY A 34 17.69 -10.44 -1.20
CA GLY A 34 16.83 -11.51 -1.69
C GLY A 34 16.22 -12.35 -0.58
N GLU A 35 17.03 -12.82 0.38
CA GLU A 35 16.54 -13.66 1.48
C GLU A 35 15.50 -12.95 2.34
N LEU A 36 15.71 -11.65 2.61
CA LEU A 36 14.78 -10.87 3.42
C LEU A 36 13.46 -10.61 2.68
N ILE A 37 13.55 -10.33 1.37
CA ILE A 37 12.39 -10.16 0.50
C ILE A 37 11.60 -11.46 0.38
N ASP A 38 12.28 -12.61 0.28
CA ASP A 38 11.62 -13.93 0.22
C ASP A 38 10.87 -14.24 1.51
N ARG A 39 11.46 -13.90 2.68
CA ARG A 39 10.76 -14.01 3.96
C ARG A 39 9.51 -13.12 4.00
N LEU A 40 9.60 -11.89 3.49
CA LEU A 40 8.46 -10.98 3.39
C LEU A 40 7.42 -11.47 2.36
N ALA A 41 7.86 -12.09 1.27
CA ALA A 41 7.01 -12.67 0.24
C ALA A 41 6.16 -13.84 0.79
N LYS A 42 6.70 -14.66 1.69
CA LYS A 42 5.93 -15.73 2.35
C LYS A 42 4.73 -15.21 3.14
N VAL A 43 4.82 -13.99 3.67
CA VAL A 43 3.71 -13.34 4.39
C VAL A 43 3.01 -12.27 3.55
N SER A 44 3.32 -12.14 2.25
CA SER A 44 2.81 -11.05 1.40
C SER A 44 1.29 -11.06 1.28
N GLY A 45 0.67 -12.24 1.34
CA GLY A 45 -0.79 -12.38 1.34
C GLY A 45 -1.44 -11.68 2.53
N TRP A 46 -0.90 -11.89 3.73
CA TRP A 46 -1.37 -11.25 4.96
C TRP A 46 -1.06 -9.75 4.98
N VAL A 47 0.17 -9.38 4.60
CA VAL A 47 0.58 -7.96 4.49
C VAL A 47 -0.35 -7.24 3.51
N GLY A 48 -0.64 -7.86 2.36
CA GLY A 48 -1.53 -7.30 1.35
C GLY A 48 -2.96 -7.11 1.87
N LEU A 49 -3.53 -8.13 2.50
CA LEU A 49 -4.89 -8.08 3.03
C LEU A 49 -5.04 -7.00 4.12
N VAL A 50 -4.14 -6.99 5.10
CA VAL A 50 -4.15 -6.00 6.18
C VAL A 50 -3.97 -4.59 5.61
N SER A 51 -3.07 -4.42 4.63
CA SER A 51 -2.85 -3.12 3.98
C SER A 51 -4.06 -2.65 3.19
N ALA A 52 -4.78 -3.53 2.50
CA ALA A 52 -5.98 -3.17 1.76
C ALA A 52 -7.08 -2.67 2.72
N LEU A 53 -7.30 -3.38 3.82
CA LEU A 53 -8.25 -2.97 4.86
C LEU A 53 -7.83 -1.65 5.52
N TRP A 54 -6.53 -1.49 5.82
CA TRP A 54 -6.01 -0.23 6.35
C TRP A 54 -6.17 0.92 5.38
N GLY A 55 -5.92 0.68 4.08
CA GLY A 55 -6.10 1.68 3.03
C GLY A 55 -7.56 2.15 2.92
N LEU A 56 -8.54 1.26 3.11
CA LEU A 56 -9.96 1.63 3.21
C LEU A 56 -10.22 2.52 4.43
N TRP A 57 -9.60 2.23 5.58
CA TRP A 57 -9.70 3.07 6.77
C TRP A 57 -9.11 4.47 6.54
N VAL A 58 -7.94 4.55 5.90
CA VAL A 58 -7.30 5.82 5.50
C VAL A 58 -8.20 6.58 4.52
N LEU A 59 -8.82 5.90 3.56
CA LEU A 59 -9.74 6.53 2.60
C LEU A 59 -10.95 7.14 3.31
N ILE A 60 -11.58 6.40 4.24
CA ILE A 60 -12.69 6.92 5.05
C ILE A 60 -12.23 8.14 5.86
N GLY A 61 -11.03 8.07 6.46
CA GLY A 61 -10.41 9.20 7.16
C GLY A 61 -10.22 10.42 6.27
N ALA A 62 -9.74 10.24 5.04
CA ALA A 62 -9.57 11.32 4.07
C ALA A 62 -10.91 11.96 3.67
N LEU A 63 -11.95 11.14 3.46
CA LEU A 63 -13.30 11.62 3.14
C LEU A 63 -14.00 12.33 4.31
N ARG A 64 -13.73 11.93 5.56
CA ARG A 64 -14.21 12.67 6.74
C ARG A 64 -13.51 14.01 6.92
N THR A 65 -12.32 14.15 6.35
CA THR A 65 -11.43 15.28 6.54
C THR A 65 -11.42 16.21 5.31
N LEU A 66 -12.49 16.20 4.50
CA LEU A 66 -12.64 17.08 3.32
C LEU A 66 -12.47 18.57 3.65
N ARG A 67 -12.83 18.98 4.87
CA ARG A 67 -12.63 20.37 5.34
C ARG A 67 -11.16 20.80 5.35
N VAL A 68 -10.20 19.87 5.42
CA VAL A 68 -8.76 20.16 5.38
C VAL A 68 -8.28 20.53 3.97
N ILE A 69 -9.05 20.23 2.92
CA ILE A 69 -8.72 20.66 1.54
C ILE A 69 -8.52 22.18 1.47
N SER A 70 -9.35 22.94 2.18
CA SER A 70 -9.32 24.41 2.17
C SER A 70 -8.10 25.01 2.88
N VAL A 71 -7.38 24.22 3.68
CA VAL A 71 -6.29 24.71 4.56
C VAL A 71 -4.96 24.07 4.20
N PHE A 72 -4.94 22.75 4.01
CA PHE A 72 -3.76 21.95 3.66
C PHE A 72 -4.11 20.93 2.56
N PRO A 73 -4.34 21.38 1.31
CA PRO A 73 -4.74 20.50 0.20
C PRO A 73 -3.68 19.43 -0.11
N LEU A 74 -2.40 19.76 0.04
CA LEU A 74 -1.31 18.81 -0.17
C LEU A 74 -1.37 17.64 0.82
N HIS A 75 -1.67 17.91 2.09
CA HIS A 75 -1.80 16.86 3.11
C HIS A 75 -2.96 15.90 2.76
N TRP A 76 -4.11 16.46 2.38
CA TRP A 76 -5.26 15.67 1.97
C TRP A 76 -4.98 14.82 0.71
N LEU A 77 -4.33 15.40 -0.30
CA LEU A 77 -3.90 14.65 -1.50
C LEU A 77 -2.95 13.51 -1.15
N THR A 78 -2.01 13.73 -0.22
CA THR A 78 -1.08 12.68 0.22
C THR A 78 -1.77 11.56 1.00
N MET A 79 -2.83 11.87 1.77
CA MET A 79 -3.69 10.87 2.40
C MET A 79 -4.43 10.03 1.37
N LEU A 80 -5.00 10.66 0.33
CA LEU A 80 -5.65 9.92 -0.76
C LEU A 80 -4.67 9.04 -1.53
N ALA A 81 -3.49 9.56 -1.87
CA ALA A 81 -2.44 8.78 -2.52
C ALA A 81 -2.03 7.57 -1.68
N THR A 82 -1.88 7.77 -0.36
CA THR A 82 -1.59 6.69 0.59
C THR A 82 -2.68 5.63 0.59
N ALA A 83 -3.96 6.03 0.68
CA ALA A 83 -5.08 5.10 0.62
C ALA A 83 -5.08 4.31 -0.70
N ALA A 84 -4.91 5.00 -1.83
CA ALA A 84 -4.91 4.38 -3.15
C ALA A 84 -3.78 3.35 -3.31
N VAL A 85 -2.57 3.67 -2.85
CA VAL A 85 -1.42 2.74 -2.91
C VAL A 85 -1.63 1.54 -1.99
N LEU A 86 -2.07 1.77 -0.74
CA LEU A 86 -2.35 0.70 0.21
C LEU A 86 -3.43 -0.26 -0.31
N ILE A 87 -4.52 0.27 -0.90
CA ILE A 87 -5.58 -0.53 -1.51
C ILE A 87 -5.06 -1.25 -2.75
N GLY A 88 -4.34 -0.55 -3.64
CA GLY A 88 -3.87 -1.12 -4.90
C GLY A 88 -2.87 -2.25 -4.70
N LEU A 89 -1.77 -1.99 -4.00
CA LEU A 89 -0.76 -3.00 -3.68
C LEU A 89 -1.32 -4.04 -2.70
N GLY A 90 -2.12 -3.61 -1.72
CA GLY A 90 -2.77 -4.52 -0.78
C GLY A 90 -3.66 -5.54 -1.49
N PHE A 91 -4.44 -5.11 -2.48
CA PHE A 91 -5.22 -6.00 -3.32
C PHE A 91 -4.32 -6.91 -4.17
N ILE A 92 -3.27 -6.39 -4.82
CA ILE A 92 -2.34 -7.20 -5.63
C ILE A 92 -1.78 -8.39 -4.83
N PHE A 93 -1.28 -8.13 -3.63
CA PHE A 93 -0.63 -9.15 -2.81
C PHE A 93 -1.62 -9.98 -1.99
N GLY A 94 -2.72 -9.37 -1.52
CA GLY A 94 -3.74 -10.01 -0.70
C GLY A 94 -4.77 -10.83 -1.48
N TYR A 95 -4.89 -10.66 -2.80
CA TYR A 95 -5.92 -11.31 -3.62
C TYR A 95 -5.95 -12.84 -3.47
N GLY A 96 -4.77 -13.47 -3.38
CA GLY A 96 -4.65 -14.91 -3.22
C GLY A 96 -5.26 -15.44 -1.92
N MET A 97 -5.35 -14.63 -0.87
CA MET A 97 -5.96 -15.01 0.41
C MET A 97 -7.49 -14.96 0.36
N VAL A 98 -8.06 -14.03 -0.40
CA VAL A 98 -9.51 -13.82 -0.45
C VAL A 98 -10.19 -14.60 -1.56
N THR A 99 -9.44 -15.02 -2.60
CA THR A 99 -9.99 -15.70 -3.78
C THR A 99 -10.85 -16.92 -3.41
N THR A 100 -10.44 -17.71 -2.42
CA THR A 100 -11.16 -18.91 -1.97
C THR A 100 -12.58 -18.62 -1.47
N TYR A 101 -12.83 -17.41 -0.95
CA TYR A 101 -14.13 -16.98 -0.43
C TYR A 101 -15.01 -16.26 -1.47
N LEU A 102 -14.47 -15.99 -2.67
CA LEU A 102 -15.19 -15.32 -3.74
C LEU A 102 -15.97 -16.31 -4.63
N SER A 103 -17.12 -15.87 -5.14
CA SER A 103 -17.86 -16.58 -6.19
C SER A 103 -17.05 -16.65 -7.49
N ALA A 104 -17.42 -17.55 -8.41
CA ALA A 104 -16.75 -17.67 -9.71
C ALA A 104 -16.72 -16.35 -10.49
N GLU A 105 -17.83 -15.61 -10.49
CA GLU A 105 -17.93 -14.31 -11.16
C GLU A 105 -17.04 -13.25 -10.49
N ALA A 106 -17.03 -13.20 -9.15
CA ALA A 106 -16.19 -12.28 -8.39
C ALA A 106 -14.69 -12.59 -8.57
N ARG A 107 -14.31 -13.87 -8.66
CA ARG A 107 -12.93 -14.28 -8.99
C ARG A 107 -12.53 -13.84 -10.40
N GLN A 108 -13.43 -13.95 -11.37
CA GLN A 108 -13.12 -13.53 -12.74
C GLN A 108 -12.89 -12.02 -12.82
N LYS A 109 -13.80 -11.23 -12.24
CA LYS A 109 -13.68 -9.75 -12.19
C LYS A 109 -12.47 -9.30 -11.37
N GLY A 110 -12.24 -9.94 -10.22
CA GLY A 110 -11.12 -9.65 -9.34
C GLY A 110 -9.77 -9.93 -10.01
N GLU A 111 -9.66 -11.05 -10.73
CA GLU A 111 -8.44 -11.41 -11.45
C GLU A 111 -8.18 -10.47 -12.64
N GLN A 112 -9.24 -10.03 -13.35
CA GLN A 112 -9.10 -9.00 -14.38
C GLN A 112 -8.58 -7.68 -13.81
N LEU A 113 -9.12 -7.23 -12.67
CA LEU A 113 -8.64 -6.03 -11.99
C LEU A 113 -7.20 -6.20 -11.51
N ARG A 114 -6.88 -7.36 -10.92
CA ARG A 114 -5.54 -7.67 -10.42
C ARG A 114 -4.52 -7.62 -11.55
N ARG A 115 -4.81 -8.21 -12.71
CA ARG A 115 -3.92 -8.17 -13.89
C ARG A 115 -3.65 -6.74 -14.35
N LYS A 116 -4.66 -5.87 -14.35
CA LYS A 116 -4.47 -4.45 -14.66
C LYS A 116 -3.54 -3.79 -13.65
N LEU A 117 -3.75 -4.03 -12.35
CA LEU A 117 -2.94 -3.45 -11.28
C LEU A 117 -1.51 -4.00 -11.25
N LEU A 118 -1.30 -5.28 -11.58
CA LEU A 118 0.03 -5.90 -11.71
C LEU A 118 0.91 -5.15 -12.73
N GLY A 119 0.32 -4.65 -13.82
CA GLY A 119 1.02 -3.79 -14.79
C GLY A 119 1.58 -2.49 -14.19
N TYR A 120 1.01 -2.03 -13.08
CA TYR A 120 1.46 -0.85 -12.33
C TYR A 120 2.17 -1.21 -11.03
N GLN A 121 2.37 -2.49 -10.70
CA GLN A 121 2.91 -2.93 -9.41
C GLN A 121 4.26 -2.26 -9.08
N LEU A 122 5.17 -2.19 -10.05
CA LEU A 122 6.48 -1.58 -9.85
C LEU A 122 6.37 -0.07 -9.60
N VAL A 123 5.52 0.63 -10.36
CA VAL A 123 5.28 2.07 -10.21
C VAL A 123 4.65 2.35 -8.85
N LEU A 124 3.62 1.60 -8.48
CA LEU A 124 2.97 1.68 -7.17
C LEU A 124 3.96 1.38 -6.04
N GLY A 125 4.88 0.43 -6.23
CA GLY A 125 5.96 0.13 -5.29
C GLY A 125 6.86 1.33 -5.04
N TYR A 126 7.30 2.02 -6.09
CA TYR A 126 8.08 3.25 -5.95
C TYR A 126 7.30 4.39 -5.33
N VAL A 127 6.04 4.59 -5.72
CA VAL A 127 5.17 5.60 -5.10
C VAL A 127 5.01 5.31 -3.61
N SER A 128 4.86 4.03 -3.23
CA SER A 128 4.78 3.62 -1.83
C SER A 128 6.03 4.02 -1.04
N LEU A 129 7.23 3.72 -1.56
CA LEU A 129 8.49 4.11 -0.92
C LEU A 129 8.68 5.63 -0.87
N GLY A 130 8.27 6.34 -1.93
CA GLY A 130 8.27 7.80 -1.95
C GLY A 130 7.33 8.40 -0.90
N LEU A 131 6.14 7.82 -0.72
CA LEU A 131 5.19 8.23 0.32
C LEU A 131 5.73 7.95 1.72
N VAL A 132 6.44 6.84 1.94
CA VAL A 132 7.13 6.59 3.22
C VAL A 132 8.10 7.71 3.54
N ALA A 133 8.98 8.07 2.60
CA ALA A 133 9.93 9.15 2.78
C ALA A 133 9.23 10.50 3.03
N TRP A 134 8.17 10.79 2.26
CA TRP A 134 7.38 12.00 2.41
C TRP A 134 6.72 12.11 3.80
N TRP A 135 6.08 11.04 4.27
CA TRP A 135 5.46 11.03 5.60
C TRP A 135 6.52 11.23 6.69
N LEU A 136 7.65 10.52 6.62
CA LEU A 136 8.76 10.72 7.56
C LEU A 136 9.20 12.19 7.61
N LEU A 137 9.38 12.84 6.46
CA LEU A 137 9.76 14.25 6.41
C LEU A 137 8.71 15.16 7.06
N LEU A 138 7.42 14.96 6.75
CA LEU A 138 6.35 15.75 7.37
C LEU A 138 6.36 15.62 8.90
N ARG A 139 6.69 14.44 9.44
CA ARG A 139 6.76 14.23 10.89
C ARG A 139 7.93 14.94 11.57
N PHE A 140 9.02 15.19 10.84
CA PHE A 140 10.14 15.98 11.36
C PHE A 140 9.86 17.48 11.30
N VAL A 141 9.10 17.93 10.31
CA VAL A 141 8.77 19.35 10.12
C VAL A 141 7.62 19.81 11.03
N PHE A 142 6.68 18.91 11.37
CA PHE A 142 5.48 19.19 12.17
C PHE A 142 5.32 18.22 13.35
#